data_AF-A0A377B5E2-F1
#
_entry.id   AF-A0A377B5E2-F1
#
_cell.length_a   1.000
_cell.length_b   1.000
_cell.length_c   1.000
_cell.angle_alpha   90.00
_cell.angle_beta   90.00
_cell.angle_gamma   90.00
#
_symmetry.space_group_name_H-M   'P 1'
#
loop_
_entity.id
_entity.type
_entity.pdbx_description
1 polymer ?
#
loop_
_entity_poly.entity_id
_entity_poly.type
_entity_poly.pdbx_seq_one_letter_code
_entity_poly.pdbx_strand_id
1 'polypeptide(L)'
;MMVFGNLYLSSLGYIFGSWEMVLGPFGYFLTLFAVWAAINAFNMVDGIDGLLGGLSCVSFAAIGMILWFDGQTSLAIWCFAMIAAILPYIMLNLGILGRRYKVFMGDAGSTLIGFTVIWILLETTQGKTHPISPVTALWIIAIPLMDMVAIMYRRLRKGMSPFSPDRQHIHHLIMRAGFTSRQAFVLITLAAALLASIGVLAEYSHFVPEWVMLVLFLLAFFLYGYCIKRAWKVARFIKRVKRRLRRNRGGSPNLTK
;
A
#
# COMPACT_ATOMS: atom_id res chain seq x y z
N MET A 1 -9.72 -3.33 -22.98
CA MET A 1 -9.26 -4.35 -22.02
C MET A 1 -10.39 -5.22 -21.48
N MET A 2 -11.36 -4.68 -20.74
CA MET A 2 -12.48 -5.50 -20.22
C MET A 2 -13.29 -6.22 -21.30
N VAL A 3 -13.67 -5.52 -22.39
CA VAL A 3 -14.50 -6.09 -23.46
C VAL A 3 -13.67 -6.94 -24.44
N PHE A 4 -12.56 -6.39 -24.95
CA PHE A 4 -11.74 -7.06 -25.96
C PHE A 4 -10.75 -8.10 -25.39
N GLY A 5 -10.29 -7.93 -24.15
CA GLY A 5 -9.39 -8.86 -23.47
C GLY A 5 -10.11 -9.79 -22.49
N ASN A 6 -11.44 -9.67 -22.39
CA ASN A 6 -12.29 -10.39 -21.44
C ASN A 6 -11.77 -10.37 -19.98
N LEU A 7 -11.07 -9.29 -19.59
CA LEU A 7 -10.43 -9.17 -18.29
C LEU A 7 -11.27 -8.27 -17.37
N TYR A 8 -12.00 -8.90 -16.47
CA TYR A 8 -12.81 -8.25 -15.44
C TYR A 8 -12.85 -9.13 -14.18
N LEU A 9 -13.20 -8.54 -13.05
CA LEU A 9 -13.47 -9.25 -11.78
C LEU A 9 -14.68 -10.16 -11.96
N SER A 10 -14.44 -11.38 -12.41
CA SER A 10 -15.44 -12.43 -12.58
C SER A 10 -15.72 -13.14 -11.25
N SER A 11 -14.72 -13.20 -10.36
CA SER A 11 -14.77 -13.86 -9.06
C SER A 11 -14.03 -13.04 -8.00
N LEU A 12 -14.55 -13.01 -6.77
CA LEU A 12 -13.84 -12.49 -5.60
C LEU A 12 -13.01 -13.55 -4.88
N GLY A 13 -12.97 -14.77 -5.41
CA GLY A 13 -12.33 -15.92 -4.78
C GLY A 13 -13.19 -16.54 -3.67
N TYR A 14 -12.54 -17.29 -2.80
CA TYR A 14 -13.17 -18.11 -1.76
C TYR A 14 -13.35 -17.34 -0.45
N ILE A 15 -14.04 -16.20 -0.54
CA ILE A 15 -14.20 -15.29 0.61
C ILE A 15 -15.25 -15.75 1.63
N PHE A 16 -16.09 -16.75 1.28
CA PHE A 16 -17.10 -17.35 2.15
C PHE A 16 -16.87 -18.86 2.32
N GLY A 17 -15.80 -19.23 3.02
CA GLY A 17 -15.46 -20.63 3.26
C GLY A 17 -14.96 -21.30 1.98
N SER A 18 -15.60 -22.40 1.59
CA SER A 18 -15.28 -23.14 0.36
C SER A 18 -16.10 -22.70 -0.85
N TRP A 19 -16.96 -21.69 -0.72
CA TRP A 19 -17.80 -21.21 -1.80
C TRP A 19 -17.10 -20.08 -2.56
N GLU A 20 -16.88 -20.28 -3.86
CA GLU A 20 -16.37 -19.24 -4.75
C GLU A 20 -17.45 -18.20 -5.02
N MET A 21 -17.13 -16.92 -4.81
CA MET A 21 -18.06 -15.82 -5.07
C MET A 21 -17.92 -15.30 -6.50
N VAL A 22 -18.68 -15.90 -7.41
CA VAL A 22 -18.78 -15.48 -8.81
C VAL A 22 -19.72 -14.28 -8.95
N LEU A 23 -19.27 -13.24 -9.65
CA LEU A 23 -19.97 -11.96 -9.79
C LEU A 23 -20.82 -11.85 -11.07
N GLY A 24 -20.53 -12.67 -12.07
CA GLY A 24 -21.19 -12.59 -13.38
C GLY A 24 -21.09 -11.18 -14.00
N PRO A 25 -22.15 -10.67 -14.66
CA PRO A 25 -22.11 -9.37 -15.33
C PRO A 25 -21.86 -8.18 -14.39
N PHE A 26 -22.19 -8.31 -13.10
CA PHE A 26 -21.91 -7.25 -12.11
C PHE A 26 -20.39 -7.03 -11.93
N GLY A 27 -19.59 -8.04 -12.28
CA GLY A 27 -18.13 -7.98 -12.30
C GLY A 27 -17.56 -6.82 -13.11
N TYR A 28 -18.21 -6.42 -14.22
CA TYR A 28 -17.75 -5.27 -15.02
C TYR A 28 -17.84 -3.95 -14.24
N PHE A 29 -18.97 -3.73 -13.56
CA PHE A 29 -19.15 -2.54 -12.73
C PHE A 29 -18.13 -2.52 -11.58
N LEU A 30 -17.95 -3.66 -10.90
CA LEU A 30 -16.99 -3.76 -9.81
C LEU A 30 -15.55 -3.55 -10.29
N THR A 31 -15.21 -4.02 -11.49
CA THR A 31 -13.89 -3.80 -12.10
C THR A 31 -13.63 -2.32 -12.34
N LEU A 32 -14.60 -1.58 -12.90
CA LEU A 32 -14.47 -0.13 -13.09
C LEU A 32 -14.24 0.59 -11.75
N PHE A 33 -14.99 0.19 -10.72
CA PHE A 33 -14.81 0.73 -9.38
C PHE A 33 -13.43 0.38 -8.80
N ALA A 34 -12.96 -0.85 -8.95
CA ALA A 34 -11.67 -1.30 -8.45
C ALA A 34 -10.49 -0.59 -9.13
N VAL A 35 -10.53 -0.45 -10.46
CA VAL A 35 -9.54 0.30 -11.23
C VAL A 35 -9.50 1.76 -10.80
N TRP A 36 -10.66 2.40 -10.74
CA TRP A 36 -10.77 3.77 -10.28
C TRP A 36 -10.27 3.95 -8.84
N ALA A 37 -10.64 3.05 -7.93
CA ALA A 37 -10.23 3.09 -6.53
C ALA A 37 -8.72 2.91 -6.39
N ALA A 38 -8.11 1.96 -7.10
CA ALA A 38 -6.67 1.73 -7.04
C ALA A 38 -5.87 2.93 -7.58
N ILE A 39 -6.28 3.50 -8.73
CA ILE A 39 -5.63 4.71 -9.28
C ILE A 39 -5.66 5.85 -8.27
N ASN A 40 -6.84 6.10 -7.66
CA ASN A 40 -6.98 7.15 -6.65
C ASN A 40 -6.21 6.85 -5.37
N ALA A 41 -6.14 5.58 -4.95
CA ALA A 41 -5.38 5.18 -3.78
C ALA A 41 -3.89 5.50 -3.93
N PHE A 42 -3.29 5.18 -5.08
CA PHE A 42 -1.89 5.53 -5.35
C PHE A 42 -1.68 7.05 -5.46
N ASN A 43 -2.56 7.76 -6.18
CA ASN A 43 -2.49 9.22 -6.29
C ASN A 43 -2.58 9.91 -4.91
N MET A 44 -3.49 9.47 -4.04
CA MET A 44 -3.69 10.04 -2.71
C MET A 44 -2.50 9.85 -1.75
N VAL A 45 -1.66 8.83 -1.96
CA VAL A 45 -0.51 8.57 -1.08
C VAL A 45 0.72 9.41 -1.43
N ASP A 46 0.75 10.02 -2.62
CA ASP A 46 1.84 10.88 -3.09
C ASP A 46 1.89 12.26 -2.39
N GLY A 47 2.07 12.24 -1.06
CA GLY A 47 2.11 13.44 -0.22
C GLY A 47 3.45 13.75 0.42
N ILE A 48 4.42 12.83 0.37
CA ILE A 48 5.78 13.04 0.85
C ILE A 48 6.81 12.41 -0.09
N ASP A 49 8.01 13.00 -0.13
CA ASP A 49 9.11 12.53 -0.96
C ASP A 49 9.42 11.03 -0.75
N GLY A 50 9.44 10.28 -1.85
CA GLY A 50 9.81 8.88 -1.96
C GLY A 50 8.68 7.89 -1.72
N LEU A 51 7.56 8.32 -1.11
CA LEU A 51 6.55 7.38 -0.60
C LEU A 51 5.80 6.64 -1.70
N LEU A 52 5.30 7.34 -2.71
CA LEU A 52 4.63 6.70 -3.84
C LEU A 52 5.55 5.68 -4.51
N GLY A 53 6.78 6.09 -4.86
CA GLY A 53 7.76 5.21 -5.48
C GLY A 53 8.07 3.98 -4.61
N GLY A 54 8.29 4.17 -3.31
CA GLY A 54 8.57 3.06 -2.38
C GLY A 54 7.43 2.05 -2.28
N LEU A 55 6.19 2.51 -2.15
CA LEU A 55 5.02 1.63 -2.10
C LEU A 55 4.76 0.91 -3.44
N SER A 56 5.07 1.57 -4.54
CA SER A 56 5.01 0.98 -5.87
C SER A 56 6.05 -0.12 -6.02
N CYS A 57 7.29 0.12 -5.59
CA CYS A 57 8.33 -0.90 -5.58
C CYS A 57 7.94 -2.11 -4.73
N VAL A 58 7.34 -1.90 -3.55
CA VAL A 58 6.81 -3.00 -2.72
C VAL A 58 5.74 -3.80 -3.47
N SER A 59 4.80 -3.12 -4.11
CA SER A 59 3.71 -3.78 -4.86
C SER A 59 4.25 -4.60 -6.03
N PHE A 60 5.12 -4.01 -6.87
CA PHE A 60 5.75 -4.71 -7.98
C PHE A 60 6.67 -5.84 -7.52
N ALA A 61 7.37 -5.69 -6.40
CA ALA A 61 8.23 -6.76 -5.89
C ALA A 61 7.40 -7.96 -5.42
N ALA A 62 6.29 -7.73 -4.73
CA ALA A 62 5.40 -8.78 -4.27
C ALA A 62 4.74 -9.52 -5.45
N ILE A 63 4.18 -8.78 -6.41
CA ILE A 63 3.58 -9.36 -7.63
C ILE A 63 4.63 -10.12 -8.44
N GLY A 64 5.78 -9.49 -8.71
CA GLY A 64 6.87 -10.08 -9.48
C GLY A 64 7.44 -11.34 -8.83
N MET A 65 7.52 -11.39 -7.51
CA MET A 65 7.96 -12.57 -6.77
C MET A 65 6.99 -13.74 -6.92
N ILE A 66 5.67 -13.51 -6.75
CA ILE A 66 4.66 -14.55 -6.94
C ILE A 66 4.72 -15.08 -8.38
N LEU A 67 4.74 -14.19 -9.37
CA LEU A 67 4.78 -14.56 -10.78
C LEU A 67 6.06 -15.31 -11.17
N TRP A 68 7.20 -14.96 -10.57
CA TRP A 68 8.45 -15.65 -10.82
C TRP A 68 8.38 -17.10 -10.34
N PHE A 69 7.82 -17.35 -9.16
CA PHE A 69 7.65 -18.70 -8.62
C PHE A 69 6.57 -19.51 -9.34
N ASP A 70 5.55 -18.84 -9.87
CA ASP A 70 4.52 -19.46 -10.72
C ASP A 70 5.02 -19.78 -12.14
N GLY A 71 6.20 -19.29 -12.53
CA GLY A 71 6.78 -19.52 -13.86
C GLY A 71 6.34 -18.50 -14.93
N GLN A 72 5.54 -17.50 -14.57
CA GLN A 72 5.14 -16.38 -15.43
C GLN A 72 6.24 -15.31 -15.56
N THR A 73 7.39 -15.74 -16.07
CA THR A 73 8.62 -14.93 -16.15
C THR A 73 8.44 -13.63 -16.92
N SER A 74 7.62 -13.61 -17.99
CA SER A 74 7.39 -12.39 -18.77
C SER A 74 6.76 -11.26 -17.94
N LEU A 75 5.69 -11.54 -17.19
CA LEU A 75 5.04 -10.54 -16.34
C LEU A 75 5.89 -10.22 -15.09
N ALA A 76 6.62 -11.20 -14.55
CA ALA A 76 7.57 -10.96 -13.47
C ALA A 76 8.68 -9.97 -13.88
N ILE A 77 9.25 -10.14 -15.07
CA ILE A 77 10.26 -9.22 -15.63
C ILE A 77 9.69 -7.82 -15.81
N TRP A 78 8.43 -7.68 -16.26
CA TRP A 78 7.76 -6.37 -16.31
C TRP A 78 7.69 -5.70 -14.93
N CYS A 79 7.36 -6.44 -13.88
CA CYS A 79 7.34 -5.92 -12.52
C CYS A 79 8.73 -5.45 -12.07
N PHE A 80 9.78 -6.26 -12.30
CA PHE A 80 11.15 -5.90 -11.94
C PHE A 80 11.70 -4.74 -12.77
N ALA A 81 11.33 -4.64 -14.05
CA ALA A 81 11.66 -3.51 -14.91
C ALA A 81 11.01 -2.21 -14.41
N MET A 82 9.76 -2.27 -13.93
CA MET A 82 9.11 -1.12 -13.29
C MET A 82 9.86 -0.67 -12.03
N ILE A 83 10.33 -1.61 -11.19
CA ILE A 83 11.17 -1.27 -10.04
C ILE A 83 12.46 -0.59 -10.49
N ALA A 84 13.15 -1.15 -11.49
CA ALA A 84 14.39 -0.59 -12.03
C ALA A 84 14.18 0.84 -12.57
N ALA A 85 13.03 1.12 -13.19
CA ALA A 85 12.67 2.46 -13.67
C ALA A 85 12.30 3.44 -12.53
N ILE A 86 11.67 2.95 -11.47
CA ILE A 86 11.23 3.77 -10.32
C ILE A 86 12.41 4.13 -9.40
N LEU A 87 13.43 3.28 -9.28
CA LEU A 87 14.58 3.52 -8.38
C LEU A 87 15.31 4.85 -8.66
N PRO A 88 15.72 5.20 -9.90
CA PRO A 88 16.29 6.51 -10.21
C PRO A 88 15.35 7.67 -9.84
N TYR A 89 14.05 7.51 -10.11
CA TYR A 89 13.05 8.51 -9.73
C TYR A 89 13.03 8.71 -8.20
N ILE A 90 13.01 7.65 -7.40
CA ILE A 90 13.02 7.74 -5.92
C ILE A 90 14.28 8.50 -5.46
N MET A 91 15.45 8.20 -6.04
CA MET A 91 16.70 8.87 -5.68
C MET A 91 16.65 10.38 -5.95
N LEU A 92 16.13 10.77 -7.11
CA LEU A 92 15.94 12.18 -7.48
C LEU A 92 14.89 12.85 -6.60
N ASN A 93 13.78 12.17 -6.34
CA ASN A 93 12.67 12.70 -5.54
C ASN A 93 13.06 12.90 -4.06
N LEU A 94 13.88 12.01 -3.49
CA LEU A 94 14.48 12.18 -2.15
C LEU A 94 15.56 13.27 -2.08
N GLY A 95 15.98 13.79 -3.24
CA GLY A 95 17.01 14.82 -3.38
C GLY A 95 18.43 14.31 -3.08
N ILE A 96 18.71 13.02 -3.32
CA ILE A 96 20.03 12.41 -3.05
C ILE A 96 21.13 13.08 -3.89
N LEU A 97 20.83 13.41 -5.15
CA LEU A 97 21.73 14.11 -6.07
C LEU A 97 21.74 15.64 -5.87
N GLY A 98 21.09 16.13 -4.81
CA GLY A 98 20.96 17.56 -4.51
C GLY A 98 19.59 18.14 -4.89
N ARG A 99 19.17 19.19 -4.17
CA ARG A 99 17.82 19.78 -4.31
C ARG A 99 17.52 20.34 -5.70
N ARG A 100 18.55 20.72 -6.47
CA ARG A 100 18.40 21.25 -7.83
C ARG A 100 17.84 20.23 -8.82
N TYR A 101 18.13 18.95 -8.61
CA TYR A 101 17.71 17.85 -9.49
C TYR A 101 16.47 17.12 -8.97
N LYS A 102 15.76 17.73 -8.01
CA LYS A 102 14.59 17.11 -7.40
C LYS A 102 13.45 17.05 -8.42
N VAL A 103 12.96 15.84 -8.67
CA VAL A 103 11.84 15.57 -9.57
C VAL A 103 10.62 15.15 -8.75
N PHE A 104 9.45 15.67 -9.09
CA PHE A 104 8.16 15.27 -8.51
C PHE A 104 7.44 14.33 -9.46
N MET A 105 6.65 13.39 -8.93
CA MET A 105 5.90 12.44 -9.78
C MET A 105 4.87 13.18 -10.64
N GLY A 106 4.15 14.10 -9.99
CA GLY A 106 2.94 14.69 -10.55
C GLY A 106 1.78 13.69 -10.62
N ASP A 107 0.59 14.21 -10.94
CA ASP A 107 -0.62 13.40 -11.06
C ASP A 107 -0.54 12.37 -12.20
N ALA A 108 0.11 12.73 -13.32
CA ALA A 108 0.28 11.83 -14.45
C ALA A 108 1.09 10.57 -14.07
N GLY A 109 2.19 10.74 -13.34
CA GLY A 109 3.01 9.59 -12.94
C GLY A 109 2.34 8.71 -11.89
N SER A 110 1.67 9.32 -10.90
CA SER A 110 0.99 8.56 -9.83
C SER A 110 -0.21 7.78 -10.35
N THR A 111 -0.98 8.37 -11.27
CA THR A 111 -2.10 7.69 -11.94
C THR A 111 -1.62 6.57 -12.86
N LEU A 112 -0.54 6.78 -13.62
CA LEU A 112 0.08 5.73 -14.45
C LEU A 112 0.52 4.53 -13.59
N ILE A 113 1.24 4.76 -12.50
CA ILE A 113 1.63 3.69 -11.59
C ILE A 113 0.41 2.97 -11.02
N GLY A 114 -0.58 3.72 -10.51
CA GLY A 114 -1.78 3.13 -9.93
C GLY A 114 -2.52 2.26 -10.94
N PHE A 115 -2.63 2.73 -12.19
CA PHE A 115 -3.19 1.98 -13.31
C PHE A 115 -2.38 0.72 -13.62
N THR A 116 -1.06 0.81 -13.72
CA THR A 116 -0.20 -0.35 -14.02
C THR A 116 -0.28 -1.41 -12.92
N VAL A 117 -0.30 -1.01 -11.64
CA VAL A 117 -0.43 -1.95 -10.53
C VAL A 117 -1.77 -2.69 -10.60
N ILE A 118 -2.89 -1.97 -10.73
CA ILE A 118 -4.21 -2.63 -10.78
C ILE A 118 -4.40 -3.44 -12.05
N TRP A 119 -3.80 -3.01 -13.16
CA TRP A 119 -3.79 -3.74 -14.42
C TRP A 119 -3.15 -5.12 -14.25
N ILE A 120 -1.93 -5.17 -13.71
CA ILE A 120 -1.23 -6.44 -13.48
C ILE A 120 -2.02 -7.28 -12.46
N LEU A 121 -2.51 -6.68 -11.37
CA LEU A 121 -3.32 -7.44 -10.40
C LEU A 121 -4.58 -8.05 -11.03
N LEU A 122 -5.28 -7.35 -11.92
CA LEU A 122 -6.42 -7.92 -12.64
C LEU A 122 -5.99 -9.08 -13.53
N GLU A 123 -4.89 -8.94 -14.28
CA GLU A 123 -4.36 -10.03 -15.12
C GLU A 123 -3.96 -11.24 -14.28
N THR A 124 -3.33 -11.03 -13.13
CA THR A 124 -2.85 -12.15 -12.28
C THR A 124 -3.90 -12.71 -11.35
N THR A 125 -5.08 -12.08 -11.22
CA THR A 125 -6.19 -12.59 -10.40
C THR A 125 -7.35 -13.12 -11.24
N GLN A 126 -7.50 -12.67 -12.49
CA GLN A 126 -8.63 -13.02 -13.36
C GLN A 126 -8.20 -13.51 -14.75
N GLY A 127 -6.93 -13.39 -15.11
CA GLY A 127 -6.39 -13.90 -16.36
C GLY A 127 -6.32 -15.43 -16.36
N LYS A 128 -5.83 -16.01 -17.45
CA LYS A 128 -5.92 -17.46 -17.72
C LYS A 128 -5.26 -18.35 -16.66
N THR A 129 -4.16 -17.88 -16.07
CA THR A 129 -3.34 -18.64 -15.10
C THR A 129 -3.54 -18.16 -13.66
N HIS A 130 -4.23 -17.03 -13.45
CA HIS A 130 -4.58 -16.37 -12.18
C HIS A 130 -3.84 -16.86 -10.90
N PRO A 131 -2.52 -16.66 -10.79
CA PRO A 131 -1.71 -17.19 -9.68
C PRO A 131 -1.82 -16.40 -8.37
N ILE A 132 -2.60 -15.31 -8.37
CA ILE A 132 -2.82 -14.48 -7.20
C ILE A 132 -4.31 -14.52 -6.88
N SER A 133 -4.67 -14.92 -5.67
CA SER A 133 -6.03 -14.77 -5.19
C SER A 133 -6.46 -13.29 -5.09
N PRO A 134 -7.73 -12.93 -5.36
CA PRO A 134 -8.22 -11.56 -5.22
C PRO A 134 -8.00 -10.98 -3.81
N VAL A 135 -7.99 -11.82 -2.77
CA VAL A 135 -7.71 -11.42 -1.40
C VAL A 135 -6.23 -11.04 -1.23
N THR A 136 -5.29 -11.82 -1.77
CA THR A 136 -3.85 -11.49 -1.72
C THR A 136 -3.55 -10.17 -2.43
N ALA A 137 -4.26 -9.84 -3.51
CA ALA A 137 -4.15 -8.54 -4.16
C ALA A 137 -4.43 -7.37 -3.19
N LEU A 138 -5.37 -7.52 -2.24
CA LEU A 138 -5.63 -6.50 -1.21
C LEU A 138 -4.44 -6.29 -0.28
N TRP A 139 -3.73 -7.37 0.08
CA TRP A 139 -2.53 -7.30 0.93
C TRP A 139 -1.36 -6.59 0.26
N ILE A 140 -1.19 -6.82 -1.06
CA ILE A 140 -0.13 -6.21 -1.87
C ILE A 140 -0.26 -4.69 -1.88
N ILE A 141 -1.48 -4.16 -2.06
CA ILE A 141 -1.76 -2.72 -2.08
C ILE A 141 -2.40 -2.20 -0.79
N ALA A 142 -2.19 -2.91 0.32
CA ALA A 142 -2.91 -2.66 1.57
C ALA A 142 -2.79 -1.21 2.05
N ILE A 143 -1.57 -0.67 2.14
CA ILE A 143 -1.39 0.68 2.68
C ILE A 143 -2.10 1.76 1.86
N PRO A 144 -1.89 1.87 0.53
CA PRO A 144 -2.66 2.81 -0.29
C PRO A 144 -4.17 2.65 -0.16
N LEU A 145 -4.66 1.41 -0.25
CA LEU A 145 -6.09 1.12 -0.20
C LEU A 145 -6.69 1.49 1.16
N MET A 146 -6.06 1.06 2.25
CA MET A 146 -6.51 1.32 3.62
C MET A 146 -6.49 2.82 3.96
N ASP A 147 -5.44 3.57 3.58
CA ASP A 147 -5.37 5.03 3.81
C ASP A 147 -6.49 5.76 3.07
N MET A 148 -6.67 5.45 1.79
CA MET A 148 -7.73 6.02 0.96
C MET A 148 -9.11 5.79 1.57
N VAL A 149 -9.47 4.52 1.87
CA VAL A 149 -10.78 4.16 2.43
C VAL A 149 -10.98 4.81 3.79
N ALA A 150 -9.98 4.80 4.67
CA ALA A 150 -10.08 5.40 6.00
C ALA A 150 -10.30 6.92 5.96
N ILE A 151 -9.72 7.61 4.96
CA ILE A 151 -9.91 9.05 4.76
C ILE A 151 -11.28 9.33 4.16
N MET A 152 -11.67 8.64 3.09
CA MET A 152 -12.98 8.81 2.47
C MET A 152 -14.10 8.58 3.48
N TYR A 153 -14.00 7.53 4.29
CA TYR A 153 -14.97 7.26 5.35
C TYR A 153 -15.04 8.37 6.40
N ARG A 154 -13.89 8.97 6.78
CA ARG A 154 -13.88 10.10 7.71
C ARG A 154 -14.49 11.37 7.10
N ARG A 155 -14.28 11.61 5.81
CA ARG A 155 -14.87 12.74 5.07
C ARG A 155 -16.39 12.61 5.02
N LEU A 156 -16.89 11.44 4.64
CA LEU A 156 -18.31 11.13 4.59
C LEU A 156 -18.98 11.32 5.97
N ARG A 157 -18.35 10.86 7.05
CA ARG A 157 -18.86 11.08 8.42
C ARG A 157 -18.89 12.54 8.88
N LYS A 158 -18.19 13.44 8.19
CA LYS A 158 -18.20 14.88 8.45
C LYS A 158 -19.10 15.64 7.46
N GLY A 159 -19.85 14.95 6.61
CA GLY A 159 -20.65 15.58 5.55
C GLY A 159 -19.82 16.23 4.45
N MET A 160 -18.52 15.92 4.37
CA MET A 160 -17.64 16.45 3.33
C MET A 160 -17.60 15.48 2.13
N SER A 161 -17.38 16.04 0.94
CA SER A 161 -17.13 15.22 -0.25
C SER A 161 -15.96 14.26 -0.01
N PRO A 162 -16.07 12.99 -0.40
CA PRO A 162 -14.97 12.04 -0.28
C PRO A 162 -13.73 12.44 -1.11
N PHE A 163 -13.84 13.42 -2.01
CA PHE A 163 -12.77 13.90 -2.89
C PHE A 163 -12.17 15.26 -2.47
N SER A 164 -12.67 15.89 -1.41
CA SER A 164 -12.11 17.16 -0.95
C SER A 164 -10.65 16.99 -0.49
N PRO A 165 -9.72 17.91 -0.81
CA PRO A 165 -8.33 17.82 -0.33
C PRO A 165 -8.27 17.71 1.21
N ASP A 166 -7.47 16.79 1.75
CA ASP A 166 -7.29 16.64 3.20
C ASP A 166 -5.83 16.41 3.56
N ARG A 167 -5.43 16.87 4.75
CA ARG A 167 -4.06 16.76 5.29
C ARG A 167 -3.98 15.70 6.39
N GLN A 168 -4.75 14.63 6.27
CA GLN A 168 -4.93 13.61 7.32
C GLN A 168 -4.50 12.21 6.92
N HIS A 169 -3.74 12.10 5.83
CA HIS A 169 -3.01 10.90 5.44
C HIS A 169 -2.08 10.41 6.54
N ILE A 170 -1.81 9.10 6.53
CA ILE A 170 -0.94 8.46 7.51
C ILE A 170 0.42 9.17 7.68
N HIS A 171 1.02 9.65 6.58
CA HIS A 171 2.31 10.34 6.62
C HIS A 171 2.24 11.64 7.43
N HIS A 172 1.15 12.41 7.32
CA HIS A 172 0.95 13.62 8.12
C HIS A 172 0.77 13.29 9.60
N LEU A 173 0.12 12.18 9.93
CA LEU A 173 -0.06 11.74 11.33
C LEU A 173 1.28 11.34 11.95
N ILE A 174 2.11 10.59 11.22
CA ILE A 174 3.46 10.22 11.66
C ILE A 174 4.34 11.47 11.85
N MET A 175 4.29 12.42 10.91
CA MET A 175 5.03 13.68 11.05
C MET A 175 4.57 14.52 12.25
N ARG A 176 3.26 14.61 12.50
CA ARG A 176 2.70 15.28 13.70
C ARG A 176 3.14 14.59 15.01
N ALA A 177 3.44 13.29 14.98
CA ALA A 177 4.00 12.58 16.12
C ALA A 177 5.46 12.97 16.42
N GLY A 178 6.13 13.68 15.53
CA GLY A 178 7.49 14.19 15.69
C GLY A 178 8.55 13.44 14.89
N PHE A 179 8.13 12.63 13.91
CA PHE A 179 9.02 12.00 12.93
C PHE A 179 9.28 12.94 11.75
N THR A 180 10.42 12.78 11.10
CA THR A 180 10.73 13.49 9.84
C THR A 180 9.98 12.87 8.66
N SER A 181 9.86 13.60 7.55
CA SER A 181 9.27 13.08 6.30
C SER A 181 9.96 11.78 5.85
N ARG A 182 11.30 11.73 5.88
CA ARG A 182 12.08 10.52 5.55
C ARG A 182 11.81 9.35 6.51
N GLN A 183 11.64 9.62 7.81
CA GLN A 183 11.28 8.58 8.77
C GLN A 183 9.87 8.04 8.54
N ALA A 184 8.92 8.91 8.20
CA ALA A 184 7.57 8.50 7.82
C ALA A 184 7.59 7.64 6.56
N PHE A 185 8.31 8.07 5.53
CA PHE A 185 8.54 7.29 4.31
C PHE A 185 9.02 5.86 4.61
N VAL A 186 10.13 5.72 5.36
CA VAL A 186 10.69 4.40 5.69
C VAL A 186 9.70 3.56 6.49
N LEU A 187 9.07 4.13 7.52
CA LEU A 187 8.13 3.39 8.38
C LEU A 187 6.91 2.88 7.60
N ILE A 188 6.33 3.73 6.73
CA ILE A 188 5.16 3.35 5.93
C ILE A 188 5.54 2.30 4.89
N THR A 189 6.71 2.44 4.26
CA THR A 189 7.20 1.47 3.25
C THR A 189 7.50 0.12 3.88
N LEU A 190 8.11 0.09 5.07
CA LEU A 190 8.34 -1.15 5.82
C LEU A 190 7.03 -1.80 6.27
N ALA A 191 6.04 -1.01 6.70
CA ALA A 191 4.73 -1.54 7.03
C ALA A 191 4.02 -2.13 5.80
N ALA A 192 4.13 -1.48 4.64
CA ALA A 192 3.62 -2.01 3.39
C ALA A 192 4.33 -3.31 2.99
N ALA A 193 5.66 -3.36 3.08
CA ALA A 193 6.43 -4.55 2.80
C ALA A 193 6.02 -5.71 3.71
N LEU A 194 5.83 -5.46 5.01
CA LEU A 194 5.35 -6.47 5.96
C LEU A 194 3.98 -7.02 5.57
N LEU A 195 3.01 -6.14 5.27
CA LEU A 195 1.66 -6.56 4.86
C LEU A 195 1.69 -7.33 3.53
N ALA A 196 2.45 -6.86 2.54
CA ALA A 196 2.62 -7.54 1.26
C ALA A 196 3.28 -8.91 1.45
N SER A 197 4.30 -9.03 2.31
CA SER A 197 4.93 -10.31 2.63
C SER A 197 3.98 -11.29 3.28
N ILE A 198 3.05 -10.85 4.14
CA ILE A 198 1.99 -11.71 4.69
C ILE A 198 1.14 -12.29 3.56
N GLY A 199 0.71 -11.45 2.60
CA GLY A 199 -0.02 -11.89 1.42
C GLY A 199 0.76 -12.90 0.58
N VAL A 200 2.01 -12.59 0.22
CA VAL A 200 2.88 -13.46 -0.59
C VAL A 200 3.12 -14.81 0.10
N LEU A 201 3.41 -14.81 1.41
CA LEU A 201 3.66 -16.05 2.16
C LEU A 201 2.39 -16.91 2.28
N ALA A 202 1.23 -16.27 2.49
CA ALA A 202 -0.04 -16.99 2.52
C ALA A 202 -0.36 -17.64 1.17
N GLU A 203 -0.17 -16.88 0.07
CA GLU A 203 -0.37 -17.38 -1.29
C GLU A 203 0.53 -18.59 -1.59
N TYR A 204 1.82 -18.50 -1.27
CA TYR A 204 2.79 -19.57 -1.55
C TYR A 204 2.63 -20.80 -0.65
N SER A 205 2.28 -20.60 0.63
CA SER A 205 2.18 -21.71 1.57
C SER A 205 0.92 -22.56 1.35
N HIS A 206 -0.11 -22.02 0.70
CA HIS A 206 -1.44 -22.62 0.53
C HIS A 206 -2.10 -23.12 1.84
N PHE A 207 -1.56 -22.74 3.00
CA PHE A 207 -2.00 -23.23 4.30
C PHE A 207 -3.18 -22.43 4.84
N VAL A 208 -3.24 -21.14 4.50
CA VAL A 208 -4.26 -20.21 5.01
C VAL A 208 -5.35 -20.01 3.96
N PRO A 209 -6.61 -20.38 4.24
CA PRO A 209 -7.71 -20.14 3.31
C PRO A 209 -7.96 -18.65 3.05
N GLU A 210 -8.47 -18.32 1.86
CA GLU A 210 -8.72 -16.94 1.43
C GLU A 210 -9.65 -16.17 2.38
N TRP A 211 -10.73 -16.79 2.86
CA TRP A 211 -11.64 -16.16 3.82
C TRP A 211 -10.93 -15.79 5.14
N VAL A 212 -9.96 -16.59 5.59
CA VAL A 212 -9.15 -16.27 6.78
C VAL A 212 -8.26 -15.07 6.48
N MET A 213 -7.62 -15.05 5.30
CA MET A 213 -6.82 -13.91 4.85
C MET A 213 -7.64 -12.63 4.74
N LEU A 214 -8.90 -12.73 4.31
CA LEU A 214 -9.81 -11.59 4.25
C LEU A 214 -10.17 -11.09 5.66
N VAL A 215 -10.48 -11.99 6.60
CA VAL A 215 -10.74 -11.62 8.00
C VAL A 215 -9.51 -10.94 8.61
N LEU A 216 -8.32 -11.48 8.41
CA LEU A 216 -7.06 -10.88 8.87
C LEU A 216 -6.81 -9.51 8.24
N PHE A 217 -7.12 -9.34 6.95
CA PHE A 217 -7.01 -8.06 6.26
C PHE A 217 -7.96 -7.02 6.88
N LEU A 218 -9.22 -7.41 7.12
CA LEU A 218 -10.21 -6.54 7.77
C LEU A 218 -9.78 -6.17 9.19
N LEU A 219 -9.25 -7.12 9.97
CA LEU A 219 -8.69 -6.85 11.30
C LEU A 219 -7.52 -5.85 11.22
N ALA A 220 -6.60 -6.03 10.27
CA ALA A 220 -5.50 -5.09 10.04
C ALA A 220 -6.03 -3.70 9.63
N PHE A 221 -7.06 -3.63 8.78
CA PHE A 221 -7.72 -2.38 8.40
C PHE A 221 -8.37 -1.66 9.58
N PHE A 222 -9.08 -2.39 10.45
CA PHE A 222 -9.68 -1.79 11.65
C PHE A 222 -8.61 -1.35 12.65
N LEU A 223 -7.55 -2.13 12.84
CA LEU A 223 -6.41 -1.76 13.67
C LEU A 223 -5.73 -0.49 13.14
N TYR A 224 -5.51 -0.43 11.82
CA TYR A 224 -5.00 0.74 11.13
C TYR A 224 -5.88 1.97 11.38
N GLY A 225 -7.19 1.88 11.16
CA GLY A 225 -8.15 2.95 11.41
C GLY A 225 -8.20 3.40 12.88
N TYR A 226 -8.07 2.45 13.81
CA TYR A 226 -7.99 2.72 15.24
C TYR A 226 -6.71 3.47 15.62
N CYS A 227 -5.55 3.03 15.10
CA CYS A 227 -4.25 3.68 15.28
C CYS A 227 -4.30 5.13 14.77
N ILE A 228 -4.91 5.34 13.61
CA ILE A 228 -5.13 6.67 13.03
C ILE A 228 -6.02 7.54 13.93
N LYS A 229 -7.15 7.02 14.42
CA LYS A 229 -8.05 7.76 15.32
C LYS A 229 -7.35 8.14 16.63
N ARG A 230 -6.45 7.29 17.12
CA ARG A 230 -5.69 7.51 18.36
C ARG A 230 -4.28 8.06 18.12
N ALA A 231 -3.94 8.52 16.91
CA ALA A 231 -2.60 8.97 16.56
C ALA A 231 -2.05 10.03 17.53
N TRP A 232 -2.90 10.92 18.06
CA TRP A 232 -2.53 11.91 19.08
C TRP A 232 -2.16 11.31 20.45
N LYS A 233 -2.79 10.20 20.87
CA LYS A 233 -2.40 9.48 22.09
C LYS A 233 -1.08 8.73 21.87
N VAL A 234 -0.92 8.10 20.71
CA VAL A 234 0.31 7.38 20.32
C VAL A 234 1.49 8.35 20.22
N ALA A 235 1.32 9.49 19.56
CA ALA A 235 2.30 10.57 19.48
C ALA A 235 2.75 11.06 20.87
N ARG A 236 1.81 11.28 21.78
CA ARG A 236 2.12 11.67 23.17
C ARG A 236 2.87 10.57 23.91
N PHE A 237 2.52 9.31 23.71
CA PHE A 237 3.22 8.17 24.30
C PHE A 237 4.67 8.09 23.80
N ILE A 238 4.90 8.15 22.49
CA ILE A 238 6.24 8.13 21.87
C ILE A 238 7.09 9.30 22.38
N LYS A 239 6.53 10.52 22.46
CA LYS A 239 7.23 11.68 23.02
C LYS A 239 7.64 11.47 24.49
N ARG A 240 6.79 10.80 25.30
CA ARG A 240 7.12 10.45 26.69
C ARG A 240 8.26 9.41 26.76
N VAL A 241 8.21 8.36 25.94
CA VAL A 241 9.25 7.33 25.89
C VAL A 241 10.60 7.91 25.45
N LYS A 242 10.62 8.73 24.38
CA LYS A 242 11.83 9.38 23.89
C LYS A 242 12.44 10.33 24.93
N ARG A 243 11.61 11.06 25.70
CA ARG A 243 12.08 11.87 26.85
C ARG A 243 12.71 11.01 27.95
N ARG A 244 12.13 9.85 28.28
CA ARG A 244 12.69 8.92 29.28
C ARG A 244 14.04 8.36 28.84
N LEU A 245 14.16 7.91 27.58
CA LEU A 245 15.41 7.41 27.02
C LEU A 245 16.52 8.46 26.98
N ARG A 246 16.18 9.71 26.65
CA ARG A 246 17.13 10.84 26.70
C ARG A 246 17.61 11.12 28.14
N ARG A 247 16.72 11.00 29.13
CA ARG A 247 17.06 11.20 30.54
C ARG A 247 17.98 10.09 31.07
N ASN A 248 17.79 8.84 30.62
CA ASN A 248 18.67 7.72 31.00
C ASN A 248 20.05 7.77 30.31
N ARG A 249 20.16 8.38 29.12
CA ARG A 249 21.47 8.58 28.44
C ARG A 249 22.29 9.76 28.98
N GLY A 250 21.67 10.69 29.71
CA GLY A 250 22.35 11.85 30.30
C GLY A 250 22.85 11.64 31.73
N GLY A 251 22.87 10.40 32.23
CA GLY A 251 23.13 10.05 33.63
C GLY A 251 24.50 9.45 33.93
N SER A 252 25.50 9.56 33.05
CA SER A 252 26.89 9.27 33.41
C SER A 252 27.56 10.57 33.90
N PRO A 253 27.71 10.78 35.22
CA PRO A 253 28.59 11.84 35.71
C PRO A 253 30.02 11.51 35.30
N ASN A 254 30.66 12.43 34.58
CA ASN A 254 32.11 12.43 34.45
C ASN A 254 32.71 12.50 35.86
N LEU A 255 33.24 11.37 36.34
CA LEU A 255 34.16 11.35 37.46
C LEU A 255 35.53 11.78 36.94
N THR A 256 35.75 13.09 36.89
CA THR A 256 37.11 13.65 36.89
C THR A 256 37.66 13.58 38.30
N LYS A 257 38.71 12.78 38.49
CA LYS A 257 39.79 13.03 39.45
C LYS A 257 41.09 12.95 38.68
#